data_AF-A0A9P9D342-F1
#
_entry.id   AF-A0A9P9D342-F1
#
_cell.length_a   1.000
_cell.length_b   1.000
_cell.length_c   1.000
_cell.angle_alpha   90.00
_cell.angle_beta   90.00
_cell.angle_gamma   90.00
#
_symmetry.space_group_name_H-M   'P 1'
#
loop_
_entity.id
_entity.type
_entity.pdbx_description
1 polymer ?
#
loop_
_entity_poly.entity_id
_entity_poly.type
_entity_poly.pdbx_seq_one_letter_code
_entity_poly.pdbx_strand_id
1 'polypeptide(L)'
;MESDSDYERGIQDTEPSTPIEHFSIECLIKRVDEYQRRDHMETIERLTTENSLLQHVIVKYQKNWCWTIEILEKTHQAVLTLQKALEYCIDEDIAAERQWLAFWGIKKECTTRQNYNPAGWI
;
A
#
# COMPACT_ATOMS: atom_id res chain seq x y z
N MET A 1 57.95 4.17 -82.67
CA MET A 1 58.46 2.97 -81.98
C MET A 1 58.79 3.39 -80.58
N GLU A 2 58.17 2.71 -79.60
CA GLU A 2 58.57 2.59 -78.17
C GLU A 2 58.42 3.86 -77.30
N SER A 3 57.90 3.83 -76.07
CA SER A 3 57.35 2.74 -75.25
C SER A 3 56.62 3.39 -74.05
N ASP A 4 55.59 2.69 -73.55
CA ASP A 4 54.81 3.00 -72.35
C ASP A 4 55.64 3.18 -71.07
N SER A 5 55.18 4.04 -70.15
CA SER A 5 55.26 3.75 -68.70
C SER A 5 54.29 4.63 -67.89
N ASP A 6 53.02 4.24 -67.91
CA ASP A 6 52.18 4.34 -66.72
C ASP A 6 52.72 3.38 -65.64
N TYR A 7 52.43 3.70 -64.37
CA TYR A 7 52.71 2.94 -63.14
C TYR A 7 54.05 3.17 -62.43
N GLU A 8 54.07 4.14 -61.52
CA GLU A 8 54.48 3.87 -60.14
C GLU A 8 53.49 4.55 -59.17
N ARG A 9 52.34 3.89 -59.00
CA ARG A 9 51.50 4.09 -57.81
C ARG A 9 52.21 3.34 -56.68
N GLY A 10 53.01 4.05 -55.89
CA GLY A 10 53.48 3.54 -54.60
C GLY A 10 52.28 3.29 -53.71
N ILE A 11 51.86 2.03 -53.62
CA ILE A 11 50.88 1.56 -52.63
C ILE A 11 51.61 1.61 -51.29
N GLN A 12 51.31 2.61 -50.47
CA GLN A 12 51.62 2.54 -49.05
C GLN A 12 50.73 1.46 -48.45
N ASP A 13 51.32 0.30 -48.20
CA ASP A 13 50.73 -0.73 -47.35
C ASP A 13 50.48 -0.10 -45.97
N THR A 14 49.26 0.38 -45.78
CA THR A 14 48.78 0.82 -44.48
C THR A 14 48.43 -0.46 -43.73
N GLU A 15 49.41 -1.06 -43.08
CA GLU A 15 49.10 -2.02 -42.01
C GLU A 15 48.18 -1.29 -41.03
N PRO A 16 46.97 -1.80 -40.74
CA PRO A 16 46.17 -1.23 -39.68
C PRO A 16 46.92 -1.51 -38.39
N SER A 17 47.53 -0.47 -37.81
CA SER A 17 48.02 -0.48 -36.44
C SER A 17 46.86 -0.88 -35.53
N THR A 18 46.75 -2.17 -35.25
CA THR A 18 45.91 -2.68 -34.18
C THR A 18 46.39 -2.01 -32.90
N PRO A 19 45.53 -1.30 -32.15
CA PRO A 19 45.93 -0.74 -30.87
C PRO A 19 46.39 -1.91 -30.01
N ILE A 20 47.68 -1.93 -29.66
CA ILE A 20 48.19 -2.81 -28.63
C ILE A 20 47.54 -2.31 -27.34
N GLU A 21 46.46 -2.94 -26.92
CA GLU A 21 45.88 -2.73 -25.60
C GLU A 21 46.96 -3.13 -24.59
N HIS A 22 47.69 -2.14 -24.09
CA HIS A 22 48.57 -2.31 -22.95
C HIS A 22 47.71 -2.61 -21.73
N PHE A 23 47.41 -3.89 -21.52
CA PHE A 23 46.77 -4.39 -20.30
C PHE A 23 47.79 -4.31 -19.14
N SER A 24 47.96 -3.10 -18.59
CA SER A 24 48.67 -2.91 -17.31
C SER A 24 47.78 -3.36 -16.16
N ILE A 25 48.38 -3.98 -15.15
CA ILE A 25 47.66 -4.39 -13.92
C ILE A 25 46.91 -3.22 -13.29
N GLU A 26 47.47 -2.00 -13.36
CA GLU A 26 46.85 -0.77 -12.87
C GLU A 26 45.57 -0.41 -13.63
N CYS A 27 45.51 -0.70 -14.94
CA CYS A 27 44.29 -0.49 -15.74
C CYS A 27 43.20 -1.48 -15.34
N LEU A 28 43.56 -2.73 -15.04
CA LEU A 28 42.62 -3.73 -14.53
C LEU A 28 42.10 -3.36 -13.14
N ILE A 29 42.97 -2.92 -12.23
CA ILE A 29 42.59 -2.45 -10.89
C ILE A 29 41.59 -1.29 -10.99
N LYS A 30 41.89 -0.26 -11.78
CA LYS A 30 40.97 0.87 -12.01
C LYS A 30 39.61 0.42 -12.55
N ARG A 31 39.61 -0.54 -13.48
CA ARG A 31 38.38 -1.05 -14.07
C ARG A 31 37.54 -1.83 -13.05
N VAL A 32 38.17 -2.63 -12.21
CA VAL A 32 37.50 -3.35 -11.11
C VAL A 32 36.90 -2.36 -10.11
N ASP A 33 37.65 -1.34 -9.70
CA ASP A 33 37.16 -0.29 -8.80
C ASP A 33 35.97 0.45 -9.41
N GLU A 34 36.01 0.76 -10.70
CA GLU A 34 34.89 1.38 -11.41
C GLU A 34 33.65 0.50 -11.49
N TYR A 35 33.81 -0.82 -11.67
CA TYR A 35 32.69 -1.76 -11.66
C TYR A 35 32.09 -1.87 -10.26
N GLN A 36 32.92 -2.01 -9.24
CA GLN A 36 32.45 -2.03 -7.85
C GLN A 36 31.73 -0.73 -7.51
N ARG A 37 32.27 0.44 -7.87
CA ARG A 37 31.61 1.73 -7.62
C ARG A 37 30.25 1.82 -8.32
N ARG A 38 30.13 1.31 -9.55
CA ARG A 38 28.86 1.27 -10.28
C ARG A 38 27.83 0.38 -9.60
N ASP A 39 28.23 -0.83 -9.21
CA ASP A 39 27.36 -1.78 -8.51
C ASP A 39 26.87 -1.24 -7.17
N HIS A 40 27.75 -0.57 -6.40
CA HIS A 40 27.35 0.11 -5.18
C HIS A 40 26.36 1.24 -5.44
N MET A 41 26.57 2.06 -6.48
CA MET A 41 25.66 3.14 -6.83
C MET A 41 24.29 2.62 -7.27
N GLU A 42 24.26 1.58 -8.11
CA GLU A 42 23.01 0.92 -8.53
C GLU A 42 22.26 0.34 -7.33
N THR A 43 22.98 -0.30 -6.41
CA THR A 43 22.39 -0.83 -5.18
C THR A 43 21.81 0.28 -4.31
N ILE A 44 22.51 1.40 -4.16
CA ILE A 44 22.02 2.56 -3.41
C ILE A 44 20.78 3.15 -4.06
N GLU A 45 20.77 3.32 -5.39
CA GLU A 45 19.63 3.83 -6.13
C GLU A 45 18.41 2.91 -5.98
N ARG A 46 18.60 1.60 -6.13
CA ARG A 46 17.54 0.61 -5.91
C ARG A 46 16.99 0.68 -4.48
N LEU A 47 17.86 0.67 -3.47
CA LEU A 47 17.41 0.75 -2.08
C LEU A 47 16.71 2.08 -1.76
N THR A 48 17.16 3.19 -2.35
CA THR A 48 16.54 4.51 -2.17
C THR A 48 15.14 4.55 -2.77
N THR A 49 14.97 4.02 -3.98
CA THR A 49 13.67 3.95 -4.65
C THR A 49 12.72 3.02 -3.90
N GLU A 50 13.16 1.82 -3.50
CA GLU A 50 12.37 0.91 -2.67
C GLU A 50 11.98 1.54 -1.32
N ASN A 51 12.89 2.23 -0.65
CA ASN A 51 12.59 2.89 0.62
C ASN A 51 11.53 3.98 0.43
N SER A 52 11.65 4.80 -0.63
CA SER A 52 10.65 5.82 -0.95
C SER A 52 9.26 5.22 -1.25
N LEU A 53 9.21 4.08 -1.95
CA LEU A 53 7.98 3.36 -2.23
C LEU A 53 7.35 2.84 -0.93
N LEU A 54 8.15 2.21 -0.06
CA LEU A 54 7.69 1.71 1.22
C LEU A 54 7.15 2.83 2.11
N GLN A 55 7.83 3.98 2.17
CA GLN A 55 7.34 5.15 2.90
C GLN A 55 5.98 5.62 2.36
N HIS A 56 5.83 5.70 1.04
CA HIS A 56 4.55 6.08 0.43
C HIS A 56 3.43 5.10 0.79
N VAL A 57 3.73 3.80 0.75
CA VAL A 57 2.80 2.73 1.11
C VAL A 57 2.40 2.83 2.59
N ILE A 58 3.34 3.07 3.50
CA ILE A 58 3.07 3.25 4.93
C ILE A 58 2.13 4.43 5.15
N VAL A 59 2.41 5.59 4.55
CA VAL A 59 1.55 6.78 4.68
C VAL A 59 0.13 6.51 4.17
N LYS A 60 0.01 5.80 3.05
CA LYS A 60 -1.29 5.40 2.50
C LYS A 60 -2.05 4.46 3.47
N TYR A 61 -1.36 3.47 4.03
CA TYR A 61 -1.97 2.57 5.02
C TYR A 61 -2.40 3.31 6.28
N GLN A 62 -1.58 4.21 6.81
CA GLN A 62 -1.93 5.02 7.97
C GLN A 62 -3.19 5.86 7.71
N LYS A 63 -3.28 6.50 6.54
CA LYS A 63 -4.46 7.28 6.16
C LYS A 63 -5.72 6.42 6.08
N ASN A 64 -5.63 5.27 5.41
CA ASN A 64 -6.76 4.33 5.31
C ASN A 64 -7.17 3.78 6.68
N TRP A 65 -6.21 3.53 7.56
CA TRP A 65 -6.46 3.06 8.91
C TRP A 65 -7.22 4.10 9.74
N CYS A 66 -6.81 5.36 9.69
CA CYS A 66 -7.54 6.45 10.36
C CYS A 66 -9.00 6.53 9.86
N TRP A 67 -9.23 6.49 8.55
CA TRP A 67 -10.58 6.47 7.99
C TRP A 67 -11.40 5.26 8.44
N THR A 68 -10.77 4.09 8.53
CA THR A 68 -11.44 2.88 9.00
C THR A 68 -11.89 3.02 10.45
N ILE A 69 -11.04 3.60 11.31
CA ILE A 69 -11.39 3.89 12.71
C ILE A 69 -12.56 4.88 12.79
N GLU A 70 -12.51 5.97 12.03
CA GLU A 70 -13.59 6.97 12.00
C GLU A 70 -14.93 6.35 11.60
N ILE A 71 -14.95 5.50 10.57
CA ILE A 71 -16.16 4.80 10.13
C ILE A 71 -16.66 3.85 11.22
N LEU A 72 -15.76 3.13 11.89
CA LEU A 72 -16.12 2.21 12.97
C LEU A 72 -16.76 2.95 14.15
N GLU A 73 -16.19 4.08 14.56
CA GLU A 73 -16.76 4.93 15.61
C GLU A 73 -18.16 5.44 15.25
N LYS A 74 -18.34 5.92 14.01
CA LYS A 74 -19.65 6.39 13.53
C LYS A 74 -20.68 5.26 13.49
N THR A 75 -20.26 4.07 13.07
CA THR A 75 -21.11 2.88 13.02
C THR A 75 -21.52 2.47 14.44
N HIS A 76 -20.58 2.43 15.38
CA HIS A 76 -20.86 2.14 16.78
C HIS A 76 -21.85 3.15 17.38
N GLN A 77 -21.65 4.45 17.12
CA GLN A 77 -22.59 5.49 17.57
C GLN A 77 -23.99 5.31 16.97
N ALA A 78 -24.09 4.97 15.68
CA ALA A 78 -25.36 4.71 15.03
C ALA A 78 -26.10 3.51 15.65
N VAL A 79 -25.38 2.42 15.94
CA VAL A 79 -25.93 1.24 16.61
C VAL A 79 -26.46 1.58 18.00
N LEU A 80 -25.72 2.35 18.80
CA LEU A 80 -26.19 2.79 20.12
C LEU A 80 -27.45 3.65 20.04
N THR A 81 -27.53 4.55 19.05
CA THR A 81 -28.73 5.35 18.83
C THR A 81 -29.92 4.48 18.40
N LEU A 82 -29.71 3.51 17.51
CA LEU A 82 -30.74 2.57 17.09
C LEU A 82 -31.24 1.70 18.25
N GLN A 83 -30.33 1.22 19.10
CA GLN A 83 -30.71 0.45 20.28
C GLN A 83 -31.60 1.28 21.21
N LYS A 84 -31.24 2.53 21.50
CA LYS A 84 -32.06 3.43 22.32
C LYS A 84 -33.42 3.71 21.70
N ALA A 85 -33.47 3.93 20.39
CA ALA A 85 -34.73 4.14 19.68
C ALA A 85 -35.62 2.89 19.76
N LEU A 86 -35.05 1.70 19.60
CA LEU A 86 -35.77 0.44 19.71
C LEU A 86 -36.31 0.21 21.13
N GLU A 87 -35.49 0.47 22.16
CA GLU A 87 -35.94 0.40 23.57
C GLU A 87 -37.11 1.35 23.82
N TYR A 88 -37.04 2.58 23.29
CA TYR A 88 -38.13 3.55 23.40
C TYR A 88 -39.41 3.07 22.70
N CYS A 89 -39.31 2.56 21.47
CA CYS A 89 -40.46 2.02 20.75
C CYS A 89 -41.12 0.85 21.50
N ILE A 90 -40.32 -0.06 22.07
CA ILE A 90 -40.84 -1.19 22.86
C ILE A 90 -41.56 -0.68 24.11
N ASP A 91 -40.98 0.28 24.83
CA ASP A 91 -41.62 0.84 26.02
C ASP A 91 -42.93 1.57 25.66
N GLU A 92 -42.97 2.26 24.52
CA GLU A 92 -44.18 2.94 24.02
C GLU A 92 -45.26 1.94 23.59
N ASP A 93 -44.90 0.85 22.91
CA ASP A 93 -45.80 -0.25 22.55
C ASP A 93 -46.40 -0.91 23.80
N ILE A 94 -45.58 -1.19 24.82
CA ILE A 94 -46.04 -1.74 26.11
C ILE A 94 -46.98 -0.74 26.80
N ALA A 95 -46.67 0.56 26.76
CA ALA A 95 -47.51 1.59 27.35
C ALA A 95 -48.87 1.69 26.63
N ALA A 96 -48.88 1.64 25.30
CA ALA A 96 -50.09 1.64 24.49
C ALA A 96 -50.95 0.39 24.74
N GLU A 97 -50.34 -0.80 24.80
CA GLU A 97 -51.03 -2.06 25.13
C GLU A 97 -51.67 -1.96 26.53
N ARG A 98 -50.94 -1.44 27.52
CA ARG A 98 -51.46 -1.26 28.89
C ARG A 98 -52.64 -0.30 28.93
N GLN A 99 -52.56 0.84 28.24
CA GLN A 99 -53.66 1.80 28.17
C GLN A 99 -54.88 1.20 27.48
N TRP A 100 -54.67 0.45 26.39
CA TRP A 100 -55.73 -0.26 25.69
C TRP A 100 -56.41 -1.30 26.59
N LEU A 101 -55.65 -2.15 27.28
CA LEU A 101 -56.20 -3.14 28.22
C LEU A 101 -56.96 -2.49 29.38
N ALA A 102 -56.43 -1.37 29.90
CA ALA A 102 -57.09 -0.60 30.96
C ALA A 102 -58.43 -0.01 30.52
N PHE A 103 -58.53 0.46 29.26
CA PHE A 103 -59.80 0.90 28.67
C PHE A 103 -60.87 -0.21 28.68
N TRP A 104 -60.45 -1.48 28.52
CA TRP A 104 -61.32 -2.65 28.63
C TRP A 104 -61.51 -3.18 30.06
N GLY A 105 -60.96 -2.51 31.08
CA GLY A 105 -61.06 -2.93 32.49
C GLY A 105 -60.17 -4.12 32.87
N ILE A 106 -59.27 -4.57 31.98
CA ILE A 106 -58.35 -5.68 32.22
C ILE A 106 -57.06 -5.14 32.86
N LYS A 107 -56.82 -5.49 34.13
CA LYS A 107 -55.54 -5.19 34.80
C LYS A 107 -54.59 -6.38 34.69
N LYS A 108 -53.60 -6.28 33.80
CA LYS A 108 -52.47 -7.22 33.76
C LYS A 108 -51.56 -6.93 34.96
N GLU A 109 -51.39 -7.89 35.86
CA GLU A 109 -50.40 -7.77 36.94
C GLU A 109 -49.00 -7.70 36.33
N CYS A 110 -48.19 -6.71 36.74
CA CYS A 110 -46.82 -6.53 36.26
C CYS A 110 -45.94 -7.71 36.74
N THR A 111 -45.90 -8.80 35.98
CA THR A 111 -44.81 -9.77 36.11
C THR A 111 -43.52 -9.08 35.67
N THR A 112 -42.59 -9.06 36.62
CA THR A 112 -41.26 -8.45 36.62
C THR A 112 -40.60 -8.47 35.25
N ARG A 113 -40.09 -7.30 34.81
CA ARG A 113 -39.23 -7.14 33.62
C ARG A 113 -38.14 -8.23 33.67
N GLN A 114 -38.26 -9.25 32.82
CA GLN A 114 -37.11 -10.09 32.50
C GLN A 114 -36.14 -9.18 31.75
N ASN A 115 -35.11 -8.73 32.45
CA ASN A 115 -34.03 -7.96 31.87
C ASN A 115 -33.46 -8.79 30.70
N TYR A 116 -33.61 -8.26 29.50
CA TYR A 116 -32.98 -8.79 28.31
C TYR A 116 -31.46 -8.81 28.55
N ASN A 117 -30.89 -10.02 28.60
CA ASN A 117 -29.46 -10.22 28.76
C ASN A 117 -28.84 -10.44 27.38
N PRO A 118 -28.10 -9.46 26.82
CA PRO A 118 -27.51 -9.58 25.49
C PRO A 118 -26.36 -10.60 25.42
N ALA A 119 -25.92 -11.18 26.55
CA ALA A 119 -24.78 -12.10 26.63
C ALA A 119 -25.12 -13.59 26.44
N GLY A 120 -26.29 -13.94 25.89
CA GLY A 120 -26.71 -15.33 25.70
C GLY A 120 -26.07 -16.11 24.53
N TRP A 121 -25.05 -15.53 23.87
CA TRP A 121 -24.41 -16.10 22.67
C TRP A 121 -22.89 -16.26 22.80
N ILE A 122 -22.38 -16.58 24.00
CA ILE A 122 -21.00 -17.03 24.20
C ILE A 122 -21.00 -18.36 24.96
#